data_AF-A0A4U5PVI0-F1
#
_entry.id   AF-A0A4U5PVI0-F1
#
_cell.length_a   1.000
_cell.length_b   1.000
_cell.length_c   1.000
_cell.angle_alpha   90.00
_cell.angle_beta   90.00
_cell.angle_gamma   90.00
#
_symmetry.space_group_name_H-M   'P 1'
#
loop_
_entity.id
_entity.type
_entity.pdbx_description
1 polymer ?
#
loop_
_entity_poly.entity_id
_entity_poly.type
_entity_poly.pdbx_seq_one_letter_code
_entity_poly.pdbx_strand_id
1 'polypeptide(L)'
;MFRSLSKSQFHWRSRYSYFKSYLAYCGEYPWVPLIGARCCISYCPNMVLRQFGFEQFIPRTTELATFYEDFKTSKKLLESVRKAWKHPGRVTSAKRVEGKTTKGYPIWQKTRGKGYRVPPFEGPPRSLIQSTEDIYEEVRAQQESYNLSLNAEVEELRAKRRRLESNLITQEKALANTRKEKDDLLAQLQQQQLKFQQLQEKYVLLSEDKKRQDVSIKRWIGRASKAEEMVLKLEETNESLQEQCRSQDIIIANLDERVDHLLSIEQTLSSEKENAEREAECWASEAMRYHVQADDAKNYALGLRGIAQQIADGEPMTRNEFHRFFGLIRDGINEISTYDGPRLWKD
;
A
#
# COMPACT_ATOMS: atom_id res chain seq x y z
N MET A 1 -43.07 -106.59 -21.34
CA MET A 1 -43.58 -105.63 -22.35
C MET A 1 -42.64 -105.41 -23.54
N PHE A 2 -41.31 -105.53 -23.45
CA PHE A 2 -40.39 -105.23 -24.57
C PHE A 2 -39.90 -106.44 -25.41
N ARG A 3 -40.41 -107.66 -25.18
CA ARG A 3 -39.89 -108.88 -25.84
C ARG A 3 -40.40 -109.11 -27.27
N SER A 4 -41.46 -108.44 -27.70
CA SER A 4 -42.12 -108.63 -29.01
C SER A 4 -41.68 -107.63 -30.09
N LEU A 5 -40.76 -106.71 -29.79
CA LEU A 5 -40.30 -105.70 -30.74
C LEU A 5 -39.28 -106.28 -31.72
N SER A 6 -39.54 -106.15 -33.02
CA SER A 6 -38.58 -106.50 -34.06
C SER A 6 -37.50 -105.41 -34.21
N LYS A 7 -36.33 -105.76 -34.76
CA LYS A 7 -35.22 -104.79 -34.92
C LYS A 7 -35.60 -103.56 -35.75
N SER A 8 -36.55 -103.68 -36.67
CA SER A 8 -37.03 -102.57 -37.51
C SER A 8 -37.95 -101.60 -36.77
N GLN A 9 -38.58 -102.03 -35.68
CA GLN A 9 -39.43 -101.17 -34.84
C GLN A 9 -38.61 -100.34 -33.85
N PHE A 10 -37.35 -100.73 -33.60
CA PHE A 10 -36.47 -100.05 -32.65
C PHE A 10 -35.56 -99.04 -33.36
N HIS A 11 -35.79 -97.76 -33.10
CA HIS A 11 -34.88 -96.70 -33.52
C HIS A 11 -33.94 -96.39 -32.34
N TRP A 12 -32.63 -96.59 -32.55
CA TRP A 12 -31.63 -96.35 -31.51
C TRP A 12 -31.41 -94.86 -31.24
N ARG A 13 -31.82 -93.97 -32.13
CA ARG A 13 -31.62 -92.52 -32.02
C ARG A 13 -32.88 -91.78 -31.60
N SER A 14 -32.72 -90.72 -30.83
CA SER A 14 -33.74 -89.67 -30.74
C SER A 14 -33.88 -88.99 -32.11
N ARG A 15 -35.11 -88.87 -32.63
CA ARG A 15 -35.37 -88.23 -33.93
C ARG A 15 -35.02 -86.74 -33.93
N TYR A 16 -34.95 -86.12 -32.75
CA TYR A 16 -34.82 -84.68 -32.58
C TYR A 16 -33.41 -84.22 -32.18
N SER A 17 -32.43 -85.14 -32.08
CA SER A 17 -31.11 -84.80 -31.56
C SER A 17 -30.01 -84.95 -32.60
N TYR A 18 -29.35 -83.83 -32.91
CA TYR A 18 -28.26 -83.74 -33.89
C TYR A 18 -26.93 -83.44 -33.19
N PHE A 19 -26.19 -84.47 -32.80
CA PHE A 19 -24.88 -84.32 -32.16
C PHE A 19 -23.74 -84.31 -33.19
N LYS A 20 -23.05 -83.16 -33.38
CA LYS A 20 -21.88 -83.07 -34.28
C LYS A 20 -20.60 -83.68 -33.67
N SER A 21 -20.57 -83.84 -32.36
CA SER A 21 -19.46 -84.43 -31.63
C SER A 21 -19.97 -85.06 -30.34
N TYR A 22 -19.16 -85.91 -29.72
CA TYR A 22 -19.43 -86.45 -28.39
C TYR A 22 -18.17 -86.40 -27.53
N LEU A 23 -18.36 -86.33 -26.21
CA LEU A 23 -17.28 -86.45 -25.23
C LEU A 23 -16.89 -87.93 -25.14
N ALA A 24 -15.61 -88.26 -25.28
CA ALA A 24 -15.14 -89.64 -25.31
C ALA A 24 -14.28 -90.01 -24.09
N TYR A 25 -13.48 -89.06 -23.59
CA TYR A 25 -12.51 -89.26 -22.52
C TYR A 25 -12.21 -87.91 -21.82
N CYS A 26 -11.50 -87.93 -20.70
CA CYS A 26 -11.21 -86.72 -19.92
C CYS A 26 -9.79 -86.77 -19.35
N GLY A 27 -8.89 -85.89 -19.80
CA GLY A 27 -7.47 -85.96 -19.45
C GLY A 27 -6.87 -87.35 -19.75
N GLU A 28 -6.25 -87.96 -18.75
CA GLU A 28 -5.65 -89.30 -18.83
C GLU A 28 -6.68 -90.44 -18.72
N TYR A 29 -7.91 -90.15 -18.27
CA TYR A 29 -8.94 -91.18 -18.11
C TYR A 29 -9.52 -91.55 -19.48
N PRO A 30 -9.55 -92.84 -19.88
CA PRO A 30 -10.11 -93.29 -21.16
C PRO A 30 -11.65 -93.23 -21.21
N TRP A 31 -12.27 -92.75 -20.14
CA TRP A 31 -13.69 -92.52 -19.91
C TRP A 31 -13.85 -91.19 -19.15
N VAL A 32 -15.07 -90.80 -18.82
CA VAL A 32 -15.38 -89.49 -18.22
C VAL A 32 -15.73 -89.65 -16.74
N PRO A 33 -14.96 -89.06 -15.80
CA PRO A 33 -15.33 -89.01 -14.39
C PRO A 33 -16.47 -88.01 -14.17
N LEU A 34 -17.63 -88.47 -13.70
CA LEU A 34 -18.76 -87.62 -13.34
C LEU A 34 -18.66 -87.24 -11.86
N ILE A 35 -18.65 -85.94 -11.58
CA ILE A 35 -18.55 -85.38 -10.23
C ILE A 35 -19.98 -85.17 -9.70
N GLY A 36 -20.37 -85.93 -8.67
CA GLY A 36 -21.63 -85.72 -7.94
C GLY A 36 -21.47 -84.73 -6.79
N ALA A 37 -22.47 -84.62 -5.90
CA ALA A 37 -22.35 -83.83 -4.67
C ALA A 37 -21.53 -84.53 -3.57
N ARG A 38 -21.46 -85.87 -3.60
CA ARG A 38 -20.82 -86.70 -2.55
C ARG A 38 -19.77 -87.67 -3.07
N CYS A 39 -19.84 -88.07 -4.33
CA CYS A 39 -18.91 -89.04 -4.91
C CYS A 39 -18.58 -88.71 -6.37
N CYS A 40 -17.53 -89.35 -6.88
CA CYS A 40 -17.21 -89.40 -8.30
C CYS A 40 -17.46 -90.81 -8.85
N ILE A 41 -18.09 -90.89 -10.01
CA ILE A 41 -18.35 -92.15 -10.72
C ILE A 41 -17.80 -92.10 -12.14
N SER A 42 -17.39 -93.23 -12.68
CA SER A 42 -16.91 -93.27 -14.06
C SER A 42 -18.04 -93.56 -15.05
N TYR A 43 -18.07 -92.80 -16.14
CA TYR A 43 -19.00 -93.00 -17.25
C TYR A 43 -18.23 -93.12 -18.55
N CYS A 44 -18.51 -94.15 -19.37
CA CYS A 44 -17.88 -94.33 -20.68
C CYS A 44 -18.89 -94.03 -21.79
N PRO A 45 -18.92 -92.80 -22.35
CA PRO A 45 -19.83 -92.44 -23.45
C PRO A 45 -19.66 -93.35 -24.67
N ASN A 46 -18.45 -93.88 -24.88
CA ASN A 46 -18.13 -94.81 -25.97
C ASN A 46 -18.95 -96.11 -25.92
N MET A 47 -19.55 -96.46 -24.77
CA MET A 47 -20.40 -97.66 -24.64
C MET A 47 -21.80 -97.49 -25.25
N VAL A 48 -22.24 -96.25 -25.51
CA VAL A 48 -23.62 -95.94 -25.90
C VAL A 48 -23.71 -95.16 -27.22
N LEU A 49 -22.65 -95.19 -28.05
CA LEU A 49 -22.56 -94.42 -29.30
C LEU A 49 -23.69 -94.71 -30.29
N ARG A 50 -24.25 -95.93 -30.28
CA ARG A 50 -25.44 -96.26 -31.09
C ARG A 50 -26.64 -95.39 -30.76
N GLN A 51 -26.79 -94.97 -29.50
CA GLN A 51 -27.90 -94.10 -29.08
C GLN A 51 -27.82 -92.70 -29.71
N PHE A 52 -26.60 -92.30 -30.07
CA PHE A 52 -26.30 -91.03 -30.72
C PHE A 52 -26.18 -91.15 -32.25
N GLY A 53 -26.39 -92.34 -32.81
CA GLY A 53 -26.31 -92.59 -34.26
C GLY A 53 -24.90 -92.71 -34.83
N PHE A 54 -23.89 -92.93 -33.98
CA PHE A 54 -22.52 -93.18 -34.41
C PHE A 54 -22.23 -94.69 -34.55
N GLU A 55 -21.23 -95.03 -35.36
CA GLU A 55 -20.74 -96.41 -35.47
C GLU A 55 -20.17 -96.89 -34.12
N GLN A 56 -20.59 -98.09 -33.69
CA GLN A 56 -20.17 -98.64 -32.42
C GLN A 56 -18.91 -99.50 -32.55
N PHE A 57 -17.89 -99.14 -31.79
CA PHE A 57 -16.63 -99.88 -31.65
C PHE A 57 -16.44 -100.38 -30.21
N ILE A 58 -15.40 -101.21 -30.00
CA ILE A 58 -15.06 -101.76 -28.69
C ILE A 58 -14.48 -100.63 -27.82
N PRO A 59 -15.19 -100.18 -26.76
CA PRO A 59 -14.72 -99.09 -25.92
C PRO A 59 -13.57 -99.56 -25.02
N ARG A 60 -12.68 -98.64 -24.65
CA ARG A 60 -11.72 -98.86 -23.57
C ARG A 60 -12.46 -98.76 -22.24
N THR A 61 -12.59 -99.89 -21.54
CA THR A 61 -13.31 -100.00 -20.26
C THR A 61 -12.38 -100.36 -19.09
N THR A 62 -11.07 -100.15 -19.24
CA THR A 62 -10.10 -100.34 -18.17
C THR A 62 -10.49 -99.49 -16.96
N GLU A 63 -10.58 -100.12 -15.79
CA GLU A 63 -10.91 -99.50 -14.49
C GLU A 63 -12.30 -98.84 -14.40
N LEU A 64 -13.16 -98.99 -15.43
CA LEU A 64 -14.49 -98.38 -15.48
C LEU A 64 -15.44 -98.95 -14.40
N ALA A 65 -15.28 -100.21 -14.02
CA ALA A 65 -16.15 -100.83 -13.01
C ALA A 65 -15.67 -100.59 -11.57
N THR A 66 -14.42 -100.16 -11.40
CA THR A 66 -13.75 -100.02 -10.10
C THR A 66 -13.65 -98.57 -9.64
N PHE A 67 -14.01 -97.61 -10.49
CA PHE A 67 -13.94 -96.19 -10.17
C PHE A 67 -15.22 -95.68 -9.51
N TYR A 68 -15.26 -95.80 -8.18
CA TYR A 68 -16.26 -95.20 -7.29
C TYR A 68 -15.55 -94.65 -6.05
N GLU A 69 -15.64 -93.35 -5.82
CA GLU A 69 -14.88 -92.70 -4.73
C GLU A 69 -15.70 -91.60 -4.06
N ASP A 70 -15.80 -91.64 -2.73
CA ASP A 70 -16.45 -90.60 -1.90
C ASP A 70 -15.46 -89.44 -1.68
N PHE A 71 -15.94 -88.20 -1.82
CA PHE A 71 -15.10 -87.01 -1.64
C PHE A 71 -14.56 -86.85 -0.21
N LYS A 72 -15.19 -87.51 0.78
CA LYS A 72 -14.67 -87.54 2.15
C LYS A 72 -13.32 -88.25 2.25
N THR A 73 -13.06 -89.23 1.38
CA THR A 73 -11.94 -90.17 1.55
C THR A 73 -10.71 -89.82 0.70
N SER A 74 -10.87 -89.07 -0.42
CA SER A 74 -9.76 -88.84 -1.34
C SER A 74 -9.70 -87.44 -1.98
N LYS A 75 -9.16 -86.46 -1.24
CA LYS A 75 -8.87 -85.11 -1.76
C LYS A 75 -7.91 -85.11 -2.98
N LYS A 76 -6.94 -86.03 -2.99
CA LYS A 76 -5.97 -86.17 -4.11
C LYS A 76 -6.66 -86.59 -5.40
N LEU A 77 -7.64 -87.49 -5.32
CA LEU A 77 -8.41 -87.91 -6.48
C LEU A 77 -9.30 -86.79 -7.01
N LEU A 78 -9.96 -86.02 -6.14
CA LEU A 78 -10.78 -84.88 -6.55
C LEU A 78 -9.95 -83.87 -7.35
N GLU A 79 -8.72 -83.60 -6.93
CA GLU A 79 -7.82 -82.71 -7.67
C GLU A 79 -7.37 -83.30 -9.01
N SER A 80 -7.13 -84.62 -9.08
CA SER A 80 -6.84 -85.32 -10.34
C SER A 80 -8.01 -85.24 -11.33
N VAL A 81 -9.23 -85.49 -10.85
CA VAL A 81 -10.46 -85.39 -11.66
C VAL A 81 -10.67 -83.94 -12.10
N ARG A 82 -10.48 -82.95 -11.22
CA ARG A 82 -10.56 -81.53 -11.56
C ARG A 82 -9.55 -81.15 -12.65
N LYS A 83 -8.32 -81.68 -12.56
CA LYS A 83 -7.28 -81.47 -13.58
C LYS A 83 -7.67 -82.10 -14.91
N ALA A 84 -8.20 -83.33 -14.90
CA ALA A 84 -8.66 -84.02 -16.10
C ALA A 84 -9.77 -83.23 -16.84
N TRP A 85 -10.71 -82.64 -16.09
CA TRP A 85 -11.79 -81.81 -16.66
C TRP A 85 -11.33 -80.53 -17.37
N LYS A 86 -10.08 -80.10 -17.18
CA LYS A 86 -9.49 -79.02 -17.99
C LYS A 86 -9.22 -79.44 -19.43
N HIS A 87 -9.16 -80.75 -19.71
CA HIS A 87 -8.81 -81.30 -21.03
C HIS A 87 -9.82 -82.38 -21.47
N PRO A 88 -11.09 -82.01 -21.76
CA PRO A 88 -12.09 -82.96 -22.23
C PRO A 88 -11.80 -83.40 -23.68
N GLY A 89 -11.66 -84.71 -23.89
CA GLY A 89 -11.45 -85.31 -25.19
C GLY A 89 -12.76 -85.47 -25.96
N ARG A 90 -12.94 -84.72 -27.06
CA ARG A 90 -14.12 -84.80 -27.94
C ARG A 90 -13.78 -85.40 -29.28
N VAL A 91 -14.67 -86.25 -29.79
CA VAL A 91 -14.58 -86.80 -31.15
C VAL A 91 -15.51 -86.01 -32.07
N THR A 92 -14.96 -85.28 -33.02
CA THR A 92 -15.67 -84.37 -33.95
C THR A 92 -15.85 -84.95 -35.36
N SER A 93 -15.09 -85.98 -35.73
CA SER A 93 -15.03 -86.58 -37.07
C SER A 93 -15.70 -87.96 -37.18
N ALA A 94 -16.53 -88.33 -36.19
CA ALA A 94 -17.17 -89.64 -36.18
C ALA A 94 -18.18 -89.79 -37.33
N LYS A 95 -17.93 -90.76 -38.22
CA LYS A 95 -18.87 -91.13 -39.29
C LYS A 95 -20.18 -91.60 -38.66
N ARG A 96 -21.28 -90.93 -39.01
CA ARG A 96 -22.63 -91.36 -38.63
C ARG A 96 -23.02 -92.49 -39.56
N VAL A 97 -23.10 -93.69 -39.00
CA VAL A 97 -23.53 -94.85 -39.76
C VAL A 97 -24.53 -95.62 -38.92
N GLU A 98 -25.80 -95.44 -39.27
CA GLU A 98 -26.93 -95.96 -38.50
C GLU A 98 -26.82 -97.47 -38.32
N GLY A 99 -26.89 -97.91 -37.05
CA GLY A 99 -26.88 -99.32 -36.69
C GLY A 99 -25.58 -100.09 -36.98
N LYS A 100 -24.52 -99.46 -37.47
CA LYS A 100 -23.27 -100.17 -37.79
C LYS A 100 -22.39 -100.39 -36.56
N THR A 101 -21.68 -101.50 -36.61
CA THR A 101 -20.73 -101.91 -35.58
C THR A 101 -19.47 -102.42 -36.25
N THR A 102 -18.31 -102.12 -35.65
CA THR A 102 -17.05 -102.75 -36.07
C THR A 102 -17.15 -104.28 -35.96
N LYS A 103 -16.44 -105.02 -36.84
CA LYS A 103 -16.54 -106.49 -36.94
C LYS A 103 -16.34 -107.22 -35.60
N GLY A 104 -15.49 -106.68 -34.71
CA GLY A 104 -15.22 -107.28 -33.39
C GLY A 104 -16.23 -106.93 -32.29
N TYR A 105 -17.06 -105.89 -32.47
CA TYR A 105 -17.94 -105.42 -31.39
C TYR A 105 -19.00 -106.45 -30.96
N PRO A 106 -19.71 -107.16 -31.85
CA PRO A 106 -20.70 -108.16 -31.44
C PRO A 106 -20.09 -109.30 -30.61
N ILE A 107 -18.84 -109.67 -30.91
CA ILE A 107 -18.10 -110.69 -30.16
C ILE A 107 -17.78 -110.17 -28.76
N TRP A 108 -17.17 -108.97 -28.67
CA TRP A 108 -16.88 -108.32 -27.40
C TRP A 108 -18.13 -108.12 -26.53
N GLN A 109 -19.26 -107.71 -27.13
CA GLN A 109 -20.52 -107.54 -26.39
C GLN A 109 -21.02 -108.84 -25.76
N LYS A 110 -20.84 -110.00 -26.43
CA LYS A 110 -21.22 -111.31 -25.89
C LYS A 110 -20.29 -111.80 -24.78
N THR A 111 -19.04 -111.34 -24.76
CA THR A 111 -18.02 -111.80 -23.79
C THR A 111 -17.87 -110.89 -22.58
N ARG A 112 -18.07 -109.57 -22.71
CA ARG A 112 -17.79 -108.54 -21.68
C ARG A 112 -18.49 -108.72 -20.32
N GLY A 113 -19.55 -109.52 -20.25
CA GLY A 113 -20.35 -109.74 -19.02
C GLY A 113 -20.17 -111.12 -18.39
N LYS A 114 -19.31 -111.98 -18.92
CA LYS A 114 -19.05 -113.30 -18.32
C LYS A 114 -18.22 -113.11 -17.04
N GLY A 115 -18.88 -113.14 -15.88
CA GLY A 115 -18.24 -113.07 -14.55
C GLY A 115 -18.67 -111.90 -13.66
N TYR A 116 -19.36 -110.88 -14.19
CA TYR A 116 -19.85 -109.75 -13.38
C TYR A 116 -21.28 -110.00 -12.89
N ARG A 117 -21.47 -110.18 -11.58
CA ARG A 117 -22.80 -110.12 -10.95
C ARG A 117 -23.04 -108.69 -10.46
N VAL A 118 -24.15 -108.09 -10.87
CA VAL A 118 -24.61 -106.80 -10.31
C VAL A 118 -24.95 -107.05 -8.82
N PRO A 119 -24.31 -106.36 -7.87
CA PRO A 119 -24.68 -106.46 -6.46
C PRO A 119 -26.15 -106.07 -6.27
N PRO A 120 -26.90 -106.71 -5.36
CA PRO A 120 -28.22 -106.21 -4.96
C PRO A 120 -28.08 -104.76 -4.49
N PHE A 121 -28.93 -103.87 -5.00
CA PHE A 121 -28.98 -102.50 -4.52
C PHE A 121 -29.69 -102.48 -3.16
N GLU A 122 -28.92 -102.48 -2.08
CA GLU A 122 -29.42 -102.13 -0.75
C GLU A 122 -29.49 -100.61 -0.67
N GLY A 123 -30.71 -100.07 -0.78
CA GLY A 123 -30.94 -98.65 -0.51
C GLY A 123 -30.58 -98.29 0.94
N PRO A 124 -30.35 -97.00 1.25
CA PRO A 124 -30.01 -96.60 2.61
C PRO A 124 -31.07 -97.06 3.62
N PRO A 125 -30.66 -97.52 4.83
CA PRO A 125 -31.59 -97.91 5.89
C PRO A 125 -32.59 -96.78 6.17
N ARG A 126 -33.89 -97.10 6.17
CA ARG A 126 -34.96 -96.14 6.51
C ARG A 126 -34.79 -95.47 7.88
N SER A 127 -33.98 -96.04 8.76
CA SER A 127 -33.67 -95.52 10.10
C SER A 127 -32.75 -94.30 10.13
N LEU A 128 -32.14 -93.90 9.00
CA LEU A 128 -31.31 -92.68 8.90
C LEU A 128 -32.06 -91.46 8.38
N ILE A 129 -33.37 -91.57 8.13
CA ILE A 129 -34.21 -90.42 7.79
C ILE A 129 -34.65 -89.79 9.12
N GLN A 130 -33.89 -88.79 9.58
CA GLN A 130 -34.37 -87.82 10.57
C GLN A 130 -35.76 -87.34 10.14
N SER A 131 -36.70 -87.21 11.07
CA SER A 131 -38.07 -86.86 10.72
C SER A 131 -38.08 -85.56 9.91
N THR A 132 -38.89 -85.48 8.86
CA THR A 132 -38.89 -84.33 7.96
C THR A 132 -39.12 -83.01 8.71
N GLU A 133 -39.92 -83.05 9.77
CA GLU A 133 -40.20 -81.96 10.70
C GLU A 133 -38.95 -81.41 11.41
N ASP A 134 -38.05 -82.27 11.89
CA ASP A 134 -36.82 -81.84 12.59
C ASP A 134 -35.90 -81.00 11.67
N ILE A 135 -35.83 -81.39 10.39
CA ILE A 135 -35.03 -80.68 9.37
C ILE A 135 -35.64 -79.30 9.07
N TYR A 136 -36.97 -79.21 9.00
CA TYR A 136 -37.66 -77.94 8.73
C TYR A 136 -37.52 -76.96 9.91
N GLU A 137 -37.58 -77.43 11.15
CA GLU A 137 -37.37 -76.57 12.33
C GLU A 137 -35.94 -76.06 12.42
N GLU A 138 -34.93 -76.92 12.18
CA GLU A 138 -33.53 -76.51 12.21
C GLU A 138 -33.21 -75.46 11.13
N VAL A 139 -33.72 -75.62 9.90
CA VAL A 139 -33.55 -74.64 8.83
C VAL A 139 -34.25 -73.31 9.18
N ARG A 140 -35.43 -73.36 9.81
CA ARG A 140 -36.16 -72.16 10.21
C ARG A 140 -35.41 -71.38 11.29
N ALA A 141 -34.89 -72.07 12.31
CA ALA A 141 -34.11 -71.47 13.37
C ALA A 141 -32.82 -70.81 12.84
N GLN A 142 -32.12 -71.46 11.90
CA GLN A 142 -30.95 -70.87 11.24
C GLN A 142 -31.30 -69.61 10.43
N GLN A 143 -32.42 -69.63 9.70
CA GLN A 143 -32.89 -68.49 8.94
C GLN A 143 -33.28 -67.31 9.84
N GLU A 144 -33.97 -67.57 10.94
CA GLU A 144 -34.36 -66.54 11.92
C GLU A 144 -33.14 -65.93 12.60
N SER A 145 -32.16 -66.75 13.02
CA SER A 145 -30.89 -66.28 13.57
C SER A 145 -30.13 -65.38 12.59
N TYR A 146 -30.05 -65.79 11.32
CA TYR A 146 -29.42 -64.99 10.28
C TYR A 146 -30.14 -63.66 10.04
N ASN A 147 -31.48 -63.66 9.98
CA ASN A 147 -32.27 -62.45 9.82
C ASN A 147 -32.12 -61.48 11.00
N LEU A 148 -32.04 -62.01 12.23
CA LEU A 148 -31.76 -61.22 13.45
C LEU A 148 -30.39 -60.52 13.37
N SER A 149 -29.35 -61.27 12.98
CA SER A 149 -28.00 -60.70 12.80
C SER A 149 -27.99 -59.62 11.71
N LEU A 150 -28.64 -59.88 10.58
CA LEU A 150 -28.68 -58.94 9.46
C LEU A 150 -29.44 -57.65 9.82
N ASN A 151 -30.55 -57.77 10.55
CA ASN A 151 -31.30 -56.60 11.03
C ASN A 151 -30.49 -55.77 12.02
N ALA A 152 -29.71 -56.40 12.90
CA ALA A 152 -28.83 -55.69 13.82
C ALA A 152 -27.77 -54.87 13.07
N GLU A 153 -27.14 -55.44 12.04
CA GLU A 153 -26.17 -54.75 11.18
C GLU A 153 -26.80 -53.58 10.42
N VAL A 154 -28.01 -53.77 9.88
CA VAL A 154 -28.76 -52.71 9.18
C VAL A 154 -29.05 -51.53 10.11
N GLU A 155 -29.46 -51.78 11.36
CA GLU A 155 -29.71 -50.72 12.33
C GLU A 155 -28.42 -49.99 12.75
N GLU A 156 -27.31 -50.71 12.90
CA GLU A 156 -26.01 -50.09 13.16
C GLU A 156 -25.58 -49.17 12.01
N LEU A 157 -25.68 -49.64 10.77
CA LEU A 157 -25.36 -48.84 9.58
C LEU A 157 -26.28 -47.62 9.45
N ARG A 158 -27.58 -47.76 9.76
CA ARG A 158 -28.52 -46.63 9.80
C ARG A 158 -28.14 -45.62 10.88
N ALA A 159 -27.71 -46.07 12.07
CA ALA A 159 -27.23 -45.19 13.12
C ALA A 159 -25.95 -44.45 12.70
N LYS A 160 -25.00 -45.15 12.05
CA LYS A 160 -23.78 -44.56 11.51
C LYS A 160 -24.07 -43.53 10.42
N ARG A 161 -25.01 -43.82 9.52
CA ARG A 161 -25.44 -42.88 8.47
C ARG A 161 -25.99 -41.58 9.06
N ARG A 162 -26.88 -41.68 10.05
CA ARG A 162 -27.45 -40.51 10.76
C ARG A 162 -26.36 -39.65 11.42
N ARG A 163 -25.35 -40.27 12.04
CA ARG A 163 -24.22 -39.54 12.63
C ARG A 163 -23.40 -38.81 11.56
N LEU A 164 -23.10 -39.48 10.43
CA LEU A 164 -22.35 -38.87 9.34
C LEU A 164 -23.11 -37.71 8.69
N GLU A 165 -24.42 -37.86 8.46
CA GLU A 165 -25.27 -36.78 7.95
C GLU A 165 -25.26 -35.56 8.88
N SER A 166 -25.38 -35.77 10.20
CA SER A 166 -25.30 -34.67 11.18
C SER A 166 -23.94 -33.99 11.20
N ASN A 167 -22.85 -34.76 11.09
CA ASN A 167 -21.50 -34.21 11.01
C ASN A 167 -21.30 -33.42 9.71
N LEU A 168 -21.81 -33.90 8.59
CA LEU A 168 -21.72 -33.22 7.29
C LEU A 168 -22.40 -31.85 7.36
N ILE A 169 -23.63 -31.78 7.87
CA ILE A 169 -24.36 -30.52 8.04
C ILE A 169 -23.57 -29.53 8.93
N THR A 170 -22.95 -30.03 10.00
CA THR A 170 -22.14 -29.22 10.91
C THR A 170 -20.90 -28.65 10.20
N GLN A 171 -20.22 -29.47 9.40
CA GLN A 171 -19.06 -29.06 8.60
C GLN A 171 -19.44 -28.06 7.51
N GLU A 172 -20.55 -28.28 6.80
CA GLU A 172 -21.04 -27.35 5.78
C GLU A 172 -21.34 -25.98 6.37
N LYS A 173 -21.96 -25.94 7.56
CA LYS A 173 -22.21 -24.69 8.29
C LYS A 173 -20.92 -24.00 8.70
N ALA A 174 -19.92 -24.75 9.21
CA ALA A 174 -18.61 -24.20 9.56
C ALA A 174 -17.87 -23.63 8.33
N LEU A 175 -17.95 -24.32 7.19
CA LEU A 175 -17.38 -23.85 5.92
C LEU A 175 -18.08 -22.58 5.42
N ALA A 176 -19.40 -22.50 5.53
CA ALA A 176 -20.16 -21.30 5.17
C ALA A 176 -19.75 -20.09 6.03
N ASN A 177 -19.57 -20.28 7.34
CA ASN A 177 -19.07 -19.23 8.24
C ASN A 177 -17.65 -18.80 7.85
N THR A 178 -16.75 -19.75 7.61
CA THR A 178 -15.35 -19.46 7.22
C THR A 178 -15.29 -18.70 5.89
N ARG A 179 -16.15 -19.03 4.92
CA ARG A 179 -16.25 -18.30 3.64
C ARG A 179 -16.70 -16.87 3.87
N LYS A 180 -17.71 -16.66 4.70
CA LYS A 180 -18.19 -15.32 5.04
C LYS A 180 -17.10 -14.47 5.71
N GLU A 181 -16.39 -15.03 6.70
CA GLU A 181 -15.26 -14.36 7.35
C GLU A 181 -14.16 -14.00 6.34
N LYS A 182 -13.84 -14.91 5.41
CA LYS A 182 -12.87 -14.65 4.34
C LYS A 182 -13.31 -13.46 3.48
N ASP A 183 -14.57 -13.41 3.09
CA ASP A 183 -15.11 -12.35 2.24
C ASP A 183 -15.14 -10.99 2.98
N ASP A 184 -15.50 -10.99 4.27
CA ASP A 184 -15.45 -9.81 5.15
C ASP A 184 -14.01 -9.27 5.31
N LEU A 185 -13.03 -10.16 5.51
CA LEU A 185 -11.61 -9.80 5.57
C LEU A 185 -11.09 -9.25 4.24
N LEU A 186 -11.54 -9.82 3.13
CA LEU A 186 -11.15 -9.37 1.79
C LEU A 186 -11.69 -7.96 1.50
N ALA A 187 -12.94 -7.67 1.90
CA ALA A 187 -13.51 -6.34 1.84
C ALA A 187 -12.75 -5.32 2.72
N GLN A 188 -12.36 -5.71 3.94
CA GLN A 188 -11.54 -4.87 4.82
C GLN A 188 -10.17 -4.58 4.21
N LEU A 189 -9.51 -5.59 3.63
CA LEU A 189 -8.22 -5.43 2.97
C LEU A 189 -8.30 -4.45 1.79
N GLN A 190 -9.33 -4.58 0.95
CA GLN A 190 -9.58 -3.64 -0.15
C GLN A 190 -9.79 -2.21 0.35
N GLN A 191 -10.57 -2.04 1.43
CA GLN A 191 -10.78 -0.74 2.04
C GLN A 191 -9.48 -0.14 2.58
N GLN A 192 -8.63 -0.95 3.22
CA GLN A 192 -7.31 -0.50 3.70
C GLN A 192 -6.38 -0.11 2.55
N GLN A 193 -6.37 -0.87 1.45
CA GLN A 193 -5.59 -0.53 0.25
C GLN A 193 -6.02 0.81 -0.34
N LEU A 194 -7.32 1.07 -0.44
CA LEU A 194 -7.84 2.34 -0.94
C LEU A 194 -7.43 3.52 -0.02
N LYS A 195 -7.54 3.34 1.30
CA LYS A 195 -7.08 4.35 2.28
C LYS A 195 -5.59 4.62 2.16
N PHE A 196 -4.79 3.58 1.95
CA PHE A 196 -3.35 3.71 1.76
C PHE A 196 -3.02 4.50 0.48
N GLN A 197 -3.70 4.22 -0.63
CA GLN A 197 -3.56 4.99 -1.87
C GLN A 197 -3.89 6.47 -1.67
N GLN A 198 -5.02 6.77 -1.02
CA GLN A 198 -5.41 8.15 -0.69
C GLN A 198 -4.38 8.87 0.20
N LEU A 199 -3.82 8.16 1.19
CA LEU A 199 -2.75 8.69 2.04
C LEU A 199 -1.48 8.98 1.25
N GLN A 200 -1.12 8.09 0.31
CA GLN A 200 0.04 8.25 -0.55
C GLN A 200 -0.12 9.47 -1.47
N GLU A 201 -1.29 9.65 -2.09
CA GLU A 201 -1.61 10.84 -2.89
C GLU A 201 -1.52 12.12 -2.05
N LYS A 202 -2.11 12.11 -0.85
CA LYS A 202 -2.04 13.25 0.08
C LYS A 202 -0.60 13.58 0.49
N TYR A 203 0.24 12.57 0.72
CA TYR A 203 1.64 12.76 1.04
C TYR A 203 2.41 13.41 -0.11
N VAL A 204 2.17 12.97 -1.35
CA VAL A 204 2.78 13.58 -2.54
C VAL A 204 2.41 15.06 -2.65
N LEU A 205 1.12 15.39 -2.51
CA LEU A 205 0.65 16.79 -2.55
C LEU A 205 1.30 17.63 -1.44
N LEU A 206 1.32 17.15 -0.20
CA LEU A 206 1.95 17.85 0.92
C LEU A 206 3.46 18.05 0.70
N SER A 207 4.14 17.06 0.13
CA SER A 207 5.56 17.17 -0.23
C SER A 207 5.81 18.24 -1.29
N GLU A 208 4.94 18.33 -2.31
CA GLU A 208 5.02 19.38 -3.33
C GLU A 208 4.76 20.77 -2.75
N ASP A 209 3.74 20.92 -1.91
CA ASP A 209 3.44 22.18 -1.23
C ASP A 209 4.58 22.62 -0.32
N LYS A 210 5.19 21.68 0.43
CA LYS A 210 6.37 21.97 1.23
C LYS A 210 7.52 22.50 0.37
N LYS A 211 7.80 21.88 -0.78
CA LYS A 211 8.84 22.38 -1.72
C LYS A 211 8.52 23.79 -2.21
N ARG A 212 7.26 24.09 -2.51
CA ARG A 212 6.83 25.45 -2.91
C ARG A 212 7.04 26.46 -1.79
N GLN A 213 6.68 26.09 -0.56
CA GLN A 213 6.91 26.92 0.62
C GLN A 213 8.41 27.16 0.85
N ASP A 214 9.25 26.13 0.76
CA ASP A 214 10.71 26.27 0.90
C ASP A 214 11.31 27.24 -0.11
N VAL A 215 10.86 27.17 -1.39
CA VAL A 215 11.27 28.13 -2.43
C VAL A 215 10.81 29.55 -2.09
N SER A 216 9.57 29.71 -1.63
CA SER A 216 9.02 31.01 -1.22
C SER A 216 9.80 31.60 -0.04
N ILE A 217 10.06 30.80 1.01
CA ILE A 217 10.82 31.20 2.20
C ILE A 217 12.24 31.63 1.80
N LYS A 218 12.93 30.87 0.96
CA LYS A 218 14.26 31.25 0.44
C LYS A 218 14.23 32.62 -0.26
N ARG A 219 13.18 32.91 -1.03
CA ARG A 219 13.01 34.22 -1.70
C ARG A 219 12.77 35.34 -0.68
N TRP A 220 11.98 35.10 0.36
CA TRP A 220 11.75 36.06 1.43
C TRP A 220 13.02 36.37 2.22
N ILE A 221 13.78 35.33 2.59
CA ILE A 221 15.09 35.49 3.25
C ILE A 221 16.02 36.33 2.39
N GLY A 222 16.14 36.03 1.08
CA GLY A 222 16.97 36.81 0.18
C GLY A 222 16.54 38.28 0.02
N ARG A 223 15.25 38.58 0.15
CA ARG A 223 14.76 39.98 0.18
C ARG A 223 15.06 40.65 1.51
N ALA A 224 14.87 39.96 2.63
CA ALA A 224 15.16 40.46 3.96
C ALA A 224 16.65 40.81 4.11
N SER A 225 17.56 39.92 3.69
CA SER A 225 19.00 40.20 3.74
C SER A 225 19.42 41.41 2.88
N LYS A 226 18.79 41.61 1.71
CA LYS A 226 19.02 42.82 0.90
C LYS A 226 18.51 44.08 1.58
N ALA A 227 17.37 43.99 2.27
CA ALA A 227 16.83 45.11 3.02
C ALA A 227 17.73 45.47 4.22
N GLU A 228 18.23 44.46 4.95
CA GLU A 228 19.21 44.64 6.03
C GLU A 228 20.48 45.34 5.52
N GLU A 229 21.03 44.93 4.37
CA GLU A 229 22.19 45.60 3.76
C GLU A 229 21.90 47.07 3.40
N MET A 230 20.69 47.37 2.91
CA MET A 230 20.28 48.75 2.64
C MET A 230 20.11 49.58 3.91
N VAL A 231 19.57 48.99 4.99
CA VAL A 231 19.43 49.66 6.29
C VAL A 231 20.80 50.02 6.85
N LEU A 232 21.78 49.11 6.84
CA LEU A 232 23.14 49.39 7.26
C LEU A 232 23.77 50.56 6.48
N LYS A 233 23.60 50.59 5.15
CA LYS A 233 24.07 51.72 4.33
C LYS A 233 23.39 53.04 4.70
N LEU A 234 22.08 53.01 4.96
CA LEU A 234 21.34 54.19 5.39
C LEU A 234 21.81 54.67 6.77
N GLU A 235 22.08 53.75 7.70
CA GLU A 235 22.63 54.05 9.02
C GLU A 235 24.01 54.73 8.90
N GLU A 236 24.93 54.18 8.10
CA GLU A 236 26.23 54.81 7.82
C GLU A 236 26.08 56.23 7.25
N THR A 237 25.18 56.42 6.28
CA THR A 237 24.93 57.76 5.71
C THR A 237 24.32 58.72 6.72
N ASN A 238 23.44 58.24 7.59
CA ASN A 238 22.81 59.05 8.63
C ASN A 238 23.82 59.46 9.70
N GLU A 239 24.71 58.57 10.12
CA GLU A 239 25.82 58.90 11.02
C GLU A 239 26.74 59.97 10.41
N SER A 240 27.10 59.83 9.13
CA SER A 240 27.89 60.84 8.42
C SER A 240 27.18 62.19 8.35
N LEU A 241 25.87 62.22 8.11
CA LEU A 241 25.09 63.46 8.08
C LEU A 241 24.98 64.09 9.48
N GLN A 242 24.78 63.29 10.52
CA GLN A 242 24.76 63.77 11.90
C GLN A 242 26.09 64.43 12.28
N GLU A 243 27.21 63.84 11.88
CA GLU A 243 28.53 64.43 12.13
C GLU A 243 28.74 65.73 11.35
N GLN A 244 28.24 65.80 10.11
CA GLN A 244 28.22 67.06 9.36
C GLN A 244 27.37 68.13 10.04
N CYS A 245 26.16 67.79 10.50
CA CYS A 245 25.32 68.72 11.25
C CYS A 245 26.02 69.23 12.52
N ARG A 246 26.62 68.33 13.32
CA ARG A 246 27.42 68.73 14.49
C ARG A 246 28.56 69.67 14.14
N SER A 247 29.27 69.39 13.04
CA SER A 247 30.34 70.27 12.58
C SER A 247 29.83 71.67 12.18
N GLN A 248 28.65 71.73 11.55
CA GLN A 248 28.00 72.98 11.20
C GLN A 248 27.50 73.73 12.43
N ASP A 249 26.94 73.04 13.43
CA ASP A 249 26.50 73.64 14.69
C ASP A 249 27.69 74.31 15.42
N ILE A 250 28.87 73.68 15.42
CA ILE A 250 30.11 74.29 15.97
C ILE A 250 30.49 75.55 15.19
N ILE A 251 30.38 75.54 13.86
CA ILE A 251 30.67 76.72 13.03
C ILE A 251 29.66 77.84 13.32
N ILE A 252 28.37 77.52 13.43
CA ILE A 252 27.31 78.47 13.76
C ILE A 252 27.59 79.11 15.12
N ALA A 253 27.87 78.31 16.15
CA ALA A 253 28.20 78.83 17.49
C ALA A 253 29.42 79.78 17.47
N ASN A 254 30.48 79.44 16.74
CA ASN A 254 31.64 80.33 16.57
C ASN A 254 31.31 81.64 15.83
N LEU A 255 30.38 81.59 14.87
CA LEU A 255 29.92 82.79 14.17
C LEU A 255 29.05 83.66 15.07
N ASP A 256 28.17 83.06 15.86
CA ASP A 256 27.35 83.76 16.84
C ASP A 256 28.23 84.49 17.87
N GLU A 257 29.26 83.85 18.42
CA GLU A 257 30.24 84.50 19.31
C GLU A 257 30.94 85.71 18.64
N ARG A 258 31.28 85.60 17.36
CA ARG A 258 31.89 86.71 16.60
C ARG A 258 30.91 87.84 16.36
N VAL A 259 29.65 87.52 16.07
CA VAL A 259 28.59 88.53 15.91
C VAL A 259 28.37 89.26 17.23
N ASP A 260 28.28 88.55 18.35
CA ASP A 260 28.15 89.15 19.69
C ASP A 260 29.34 90.07 20.02
N HIS A 261 30.57 89.64 19.71
CA HIS A 261 31.75 90.48 19.88
C HIS A 261 31.71 91.74 19.01
N LEU A 262 31.29 91.63 17.73
CA LEU A 262 31.15 92.78 16.84
C LEU A 262 30.05 93.75 17.31
N LEU A 263 28.92 93.23 17.81
CA LEU A 263 27.86 94.04 18.41
C LEU A 263 28.37 94.80 19.64
N SER A 264 29.21 94.18 20.47
CA SER A 264 29.86 94.84 21.61
C SER A 264 30.81 95.97 21.16
N ILE A 265 31.61 95.75 20.11
CA ILE A 265 32.46 96.80 19.52
C ILE A 265 31.61 97.95 18.97
N GLU A 266 30.55 97.65 18.21
CA GLU A 266 29.66 98.65 17.64
C GLU A 266 29.01 99.52 18.73
N GLN A 267 28.52 98.91 19.81
CA GLN A 267 28.00 99.64 20.97
C GLN A 267 29.06 100.56 21.58
N THR A 268 30.29 100.07 21.73
CA THR A 268 31.41 100.85 22.30
C THR A 268 31.75 102.03 21.40
N LEU A 269 31.93 101.81 20.10
CA LEU A 269 32.20 102.86 19.11
C LEU A 269 31.06 103.87 19.01
N SER A 270 29.80 103.43 19.12
CA SER A 270 28.65 104.33 19.16
C SER A 270 28.69 105.23 20.38
N SER A 271 29.06 104.69 21.55
CA SER A 271 29.21 105.48 22.78
C SER A 271 30.38 106.47 22.72
N GLU A 272 31.50 106.07 22.10
CA GLU A 272 32.66 106.96 21.87
C GLU A 272 32.33 108.07 20.88
N LYS A 273 31.61 107.74 19.80
CA LYS A 273 31.13 108.73 18.84
C LYS A 273 30.22 109.76 19.51
N GLU A 274 29.28 109.31 20.34
CA GLU A 274 28.38 110.22 21.08
C GLU A 274 29.13 111.09 22.11
N ASN A 275 30.20 110.57 22.72
CA ASN A 275 31.11 111.37 23.56
C ASN A 275 31.86 112.41 22.70
N ALA A 276 32.43 112.02 21.56
CA ALA A 276 33.18 112.91 20.68
C ALA A 276 32.29 113.99 20.04
N GLU A 277 31.04 113.67 19.69
CA GLU A 277 30.04 114.65 19.23
C GLU A 277 29.74 115.68 20.33
N ARG A 278 29.56 115.25 21.59
CA ARG A 278 29.41 116.16 22.74
C ARG A 278 30.64 117.04 22.97
N GLU A 279 31.85 116.49 22.84
CA GLU A 279 33.08 117.28 22.92
C GLU A 279 33.18 118.30 21.78
N ALA A 280 32.88 117.89 20.55
CA ALA A 280 32.90 118.77 19.38
C ALA A 280 31.87 119.91 19.51
N GLU A 281 30.67 119.65 20.04
CA GLU A 281 29.68 120.68 20.36
C GLU A 281 30.20 121.67 21.42
N CYS A 282 30.94 121.18 22.41
CA CYS A 282 31.60 122.02 23.42
C CYS A 282 32.65 122.93 22.76
N TRP A 283 33.53 122.37 21.92
CA TRP A 283 34.54 123.14 21.17
C TRP A 283 33.92 124.12 20.18
N ALA A 284 32.84 123.75 19.49
CA ALA A 284 32.14 124.63 18.56
C ALA A 284 31.52 125.83 19.30
N SER A 285 30.94 125.59 20.48
CA SER A 285 30.41 126.65 21.35
C SER A 285 31.52 127.61 21.81
N GLU A 286 32.69 127.07 22.16
CA GLU A 286 33.87 127.87 22.53
C GLU A 286 34.41 128.68 21.33
N ALA A 287 34.48 128.09 20.13
CA ALA A 287 34.91 128.78 18.92
C ALA A 287 33.94 129.92 18.51
N MET A 288 32.64 129.71 18.66
CA MET A 288 31.62 130.73 18.39
C MET A 288 31.77 131.94 19.31
N ARG A 289 32.11 131.71 20.58
CA ARG A 289 32.42 132.75 21.56
C ARG A 289 33.62 133.61 21.14
N TYR A 290 34.69 133.00 20.60
CA TYR A 290 35.83 133.75 20.07
C TYR A 290 35.50 134.53 18.79
N HIS A 291 34.66 133.98 17.90
CA HIS A 291 34.28 134.67 16.67
C HIS A 291 33.51 135.97 16.93
N VAL A 292 32.61 135.99 17.92
CA VAL A 292 31.90 137.20 18.34
C VAL A 292 32.88 138.27 18.85
N GLN A 293 33.84 137.88 19.69
CA GLN A 293 34.88 138.79 20.17
C GLN A 293 35.74 139.39 19.05
N ALA A 294 36.02 138.62 17.98
CA ALA A 294 36.81 139.10 16.85
C ALA A 294 36.05 140.12 15.97
N ASP A 295 34.75 139.94 15.77
CA ASP A 295 33.91 140.88 15.01
C ASP A 295 33.70 142.20 15.76
N ASP A 296 33.55 142.15 17.07
CA ASP A 296 33.49 143.35 17.92
C ASP A 296 34.78 144.19 17.81
N ALA A 297 35.95 143.54 17.88
CA ALA A 297 37.25 144.20 17.70
C ALA A 297 37.43 144.81 16.29
N LYS A 298 36.88 144.18 15.24
CA LYS A 298 36.95 144.66 13.86
C LYS A 298 36.09 145.90 13.63
N ASN A 299 34.88 145.93 14.19
CA ASN A 299 33.99 147.09 14.12
C ASN A 299 34.59 148.30 14.85
N TYR A 300 35.24 148.04 15.99
CA TYR A 300 35.98 149.06 16.73
C TYR A 300 37.12 149.68 15.90
N ALA A 301 37.93 148.85 15.20
CA ALA A 301 39.01 149.32 14.34
C ALA A 301 38.54 150.12 13.10
N LEU A 302 37.39 149.77 12.53
CA LEU A 302 36.76 150.52 11.43
C LEU A 302 36.28 151.90 11.88
N GLY A 303 35.71 152.01 13.08
CA GLY A 303 35.29 153.28 13.67
C GLY A 303 36.47 154.25 13.88
N LEU A 304 37.61 153.76 14.36
CA LEU A 304 38.83 154.57 14.51
C LEU A 304 39.41 155.02 13.16
N ARG A 305 39.35 154.16 12.13
CA ARG A 305 39.88 154.48 10.79
C ARG A 305 39.06 155.56 10.08
N GLY A 306 37.73 155.53 10.19
CA GLY A 306 36.86 156.56 9.61
C GLY A 306 37.13 157.96 10.17
N ILE A 307 37.41 158.04 11.49
CA ILE A 307 37.70 159.31 12.16
C ILE A 307 39.13 159.81 11.84
N ALA A 308 40.10 158.91 11.70
CA ALA A 308 41.47 159.27 11.27
C ALA A 308 41.51 159.85 9.84
N GLN A 309 40.61 159.38 8.95
CA GLN A 309 40.50 159.90 7.59
C GLN A 309 39.93 161.33 7.56
N GLN A 310 38.90 161.63 8.37
CA GLN A 310 38.37 163.00 8.51
C GLN A 310 39.41 164.01 9.02
N ILE A 311 40.34 163.59 9.89
CA ILE A 311 41.44 164.45 10.38
C ILE A 311 42.46 164.72 9.26
N ALA A 312 42.71 163.74 8.38
CA ALA A 312 43.65 163.87 7.28
C ALA A 312 43.14 164.80 6.16
N ASP A 313 41.82 164.86 5.95
CA ASP A 313 41.19 165.63 4.86
C ASP A 313 40.97 167.13 5.22
N GLY A 314 41.39 167.56 6.42
CA GLY A 314 41.41 168.97 6.82
C GLY A 314 40.04 169.56 7.17
N GLU A 315 39.01 168.72 7.33
CA GLU A 315 37.67 169.18 7.73
C GLU A 315 37.60 169.50 9.23
N PRO A 316 37.05 170.66 9.63
CA PRO A 316 36.97 171.05 11.03
C PRO A 316 36.01 170.13 11.81
N MET A 317 36.56 169.33 12.72
CA MET A 317 35.83 168.38 13.56
C MET A 317 34.92 169.10 14.55
N THR A 318 33.66 168.64 14.67
CA THR A 318 32.70 169.19 15.63
C THR A 318 32.94 168.66 17.04
N ARG A 319 32.52 169.41 18.06
CA ARG A 319 32.72 169.05 19.49
C ARG A 319 32.14 167.67 19.87
N ASN A 320 31.05 167.25 19.22
CA ASN A 320 30.46 165.92 19.46
C ASN A 320 31.33 164.79 18.87
N GLU A 321 31.96 165.01 17.72
CA GLU A 321 32.87 164.04 17.11
C GLU A 321 34.16 163.88 17.93
N PHE A 322 34.65 164.97 18.52
CA PHE A 322 35.78 164.94 19.46
C PHE A 322 35.48 164.08 20.70
N HIS A 323 34.29 164.20 21.30
CA HIS A 323 33.89 163.36 22.42
C HIS A 323 33.66 161.89 22.04
N ARG A 324 33.18 161.62 20.82
CA ARG A 324 33.04 160.25 20.31
C ARG A 324 34.39 159.57 20.10
N PHE A 325 35.40 160.30 19.60
CA PHE A 325 36.75 159.79 19.41
C PHE A 325 37.42 159.38 20.74
N PHE A 326 37.38 160.24 21.75
CA PHE A 326 37.91 159.89 23.08
C PHE A 326 37.06 158.86 23.82
N GLY A 327 35.75 158.80 23.54
CA GLY A 327 34.87 157.73 24.00
C GLY A 327 35.34 156.37 23.48
N LEU A 328 35.59 156.27 22.17
CA LEU A 328 36.16 155.07 21.55
C LEU A 328 37.48 154.71 22.24
N ILE A 329 38.48 155.61 22.30
CA ILE A 329 39.79 155.31 22.91
C ILE A 329 39.68 154.76 24.34
N ARG A 330 38.79 155.35 25.16
CA ARG A 330 38.56 154.89 26.53
C ARG A 330 37.99 153.47 26.57
N ASP A 331 37.03 153.16 25.69
CA ASP A 331 36.37 151.86 25.66
C ASP A 331 37.36 150.76 25.19
N GLY A 332 38.27 151.07 24.26
CA GLY A 332 39.32 150.13 23.84
C GLY A 332 40.40 149.89 24.89
N ILE A 333 40.71 150.86 25.76
CA ILE A 333 41.61 150.64 26.90
C ILE A 333 40.96 149.69 27.92
N ASN A 334 39.64 149.80 28.13
CA ASN A 334 38.92 148.91 29.05
C ASN A 334 38.84 147.48 28.52
N GLU A 335 38.61 147.27 27.21
CA GLU A 335 38.59 145.94 26.57
C GLU A 335 39.94 145.23 26.60
N ILE A 336 41.06 145.96 26.42
CA ILE A 336 42.41 145.39 26.55
C ILE A 336 42.71 145.00 28.00
N SER A 337 42.14 145.69 28.99
CA SER A 337 42.32 145.33 30.41
C SER A 337 41.55 144.08 30.86
N THR A 338 40.53 143.66 30.10
CA THR A 338 39.72 142.46 30.36
C THR A 338 40.08 141.27 29.46
N TYR A 339 41.10 141.40 28.61
CA TYR A 339 41.58 140.33 27.75
C TYR A 339 42.48 139.35 28.53
N ASP A 340 41.87 138.32 29.11
CA ASP A 340 42.56 137.19 29.72
C ASP A 340 42.60 136.03 28.70
N GLY A 341 43.66 136.00 27.89
CA GLY A 341 43.82 135.06 26.79
C GLY A 341 44.05 133.60 27.24
N PRO A 342 43.66 132.59 26.45
CA PRO A 342 43.60 131.20 26.91
C PRO A 342 44.98 130.54 27.02
N ARG A 343 45.24 129.89 28.15
CA ARG A 343 46.31 128.89 28.32
C ARG A 343 45.88 127.63 27.58
N LEU A 344 46.43 127.45 26.38
CA LEU A 344 46.29 126.25 25.57
C LEU A 344 46.88 125.02 26.32
N TRP A 345 45.99 124.09 26.65
CA TRP A 345 46.13 122.64 26.86
C TRP A 345 47.09 122.11 27.94
N LYS A 346 46.48 121.42 28.92
CA LYS A 346 47.04 120.23 29.56
C LYS A 346 46.13 119.06 29.19
N ASP A 347 46.78 118.05 28.60
CA ASP A 347 46.42 116.65 28.39
C ASP A 347 45.20 116.33 27.51
#